data_AF-A0AB39PE24-F1
#
_entry.id   AF-A0AB39PE24-F1
#
_cell.length_a   1.000
_cell.length_b   1.000
_cell.length_c   1.000
_cell.angle_alpha   90.00
_cell.angle_beta   90.00
_cell.angle_gamma   90.00
#
_symmetry.space_group_name_H-M   'P 1'
#
loop_
_entity.id
_entity.type
_entity.pdbx_description
1 polymer ?
#
loop_
_entity_poly.entity_id
_entity_poly.type
_entity_poly.pdbx_seq_one_letter_code
_entity_poly.pdbx_strand_id
1 'polypeptide(L)'
;MAAEAEVLDELRRLRARVPQLTGALAAGVDGLVLAQDTPDVEPEQLAALTSAALGVAVRMTDATEQGDFRELLVRGVHGYVATYAAGSSAVLTLLALDQVNVGRLHLEGRRAGTRIGELVDAAARAEPAPRATASKTPAKPAAKSAAKTATAASKTAAKSATARTRTGRAAANARTTTES
;
A
#
# COMPACT_ATOMS: atom_id res chain seq x y z
N MET A 1 5.44 18.97 -8.06
CA MET A 1 6.84 19.45 -8.18
C MET A 1 7.30 20.41 -7.08
N ALA A 2 6.44 21.09 -6.30
CA ALA A 2 6.87 21.73 -5.04
C ALA A 2 6.81 20.74 -3.85
N ALA A 3 5.71 19.97 -3.77
CA ALA A 3 5.49 19.00 -2.70
C ALA A 3 6.58 17.91 -2.63
N GLU A 4 7.07 17.42 -3.77
CA GLU A 4 8.18 16.45 -3.81
C GLU A 4 9.45 16.98 -3.15
N ALA A 5 9.84 18.23 -3.45
CA ALA A 5 11.02 18.85 -2.86
C ALA A 5 10.85 19.05 -1.34
N GLU A 6 9.67 19.49 -0.90
CA GLU A 6 9.36 19.67 0.52
C GLU A 6 9.35 18.34 1.29
N VAL A 7 8.83 17.28 0.67
CA VAL A 7 8.86 15.93 1.24
C VAL A 7 10.30 15.42 1.31
N LEU A 8 11.10 15.56 0.25
CA LEU A 8 12.50 15.16 0.23
C LEU A 8 13.32 15.87 1.31
N ASP A 9 13.09 17.18 1.51
CA ASP A 9 13.73 17.94 2.58
C ASP A 9 13.31 17.43 3.96
N GLU A 10 12.06 17.00 4.16
CA GLU A 10 11.65 16.37 5.41
C GLU A 10 12.31 15.01 5.63
N LEU A 11 12.48 14.18 4.59
CA LEU A 11 13.20 12.92 4.68
C LEU A 11 14.66 13.15 5.11
N ARG A 12 15.34 14.13 4.51
CA ARG A 12 16.72 14.51 4.88
C ARG A 12 16.81 15.01 6.32
N ARG A 13 15.86 15.86 6.75
CA ARG A 13 15.78 16.32 8.15
C ARG A 13 15.55 15.15 9.10
N LEU A 14 14.70 14.19 8.75
CA LEU A 14 14.46 13.00 9.55
C LEU A 14 15.74 12.16 9.71
N ARG A 15 16.50 11.92 8.63
CA ARG A 15 17.79 11.21 8.71
C ARG A 15 18.81 11.95 9.59
N ALA A 16 18.81 13.28 9.59
CA ALA A 16 19.65 14.07 10.50
C ALA A 16 19.23 13.91 11.97
N ARG A 17 17.92 13.80 12.27
CA ARG A 17 17.40 13.56 13.63
C ARG A 17 17.60 12.11 14.09
N VAL A 18 17.74 11.17 13.15
CA VAL A 18 17.95 9.75 13.44
C VAL A 18 19.16 9.19 12.68
N PRO A 19 20.40 9.35 13.20
CA PRO A 19 21.63 8.96 12.49
C PRO A 19 21.74 7.48 12.11
N GLN A 20 21.01 6.58 12.76
CA GLN A 20 20.98 5.15 12.42
C GLN A 20 20.06 4.81 11.25
N LEU A 21 19.41 5.78 10.61
CA LEU A 21 18.63 5.59 9.39
C LEU A 21 19.55 5.44 8.17
N THR A 22 19.42 4.30 7.50
CA THR A 22 20.12 4.01 6.24
C THR A 22 19.32 4.44 5.03
N GLY A 23 17.99 4.57 5.16
CA GLY A 23 17.14 5.05 4.09
C GLY A 23 15.78 5.55 4.58
N ALA A 24 15.17 6.44 3.80
CA ALA A 24 13.82 6.93 4.03
C ALA A 24 13.10 7.13 2.69
N LEU A 25 11.85 6.68 2.61
CA LEU A 25 11.03 6.68 1.41
C LEU A 25 9.64 7.21 1.75
N ALA A 26 9.15 8.18 0.98
CA ALA A 26 7.75 8.53 0.94
C ALA A 26 7.14 7.96 -0.35
N ALA A 27 6.07 7.19 -0.23
CA ALA A 27 5.38 6.58 -1.35
C ALA A 27 3.86 6.73 -1.21
N GLY A 28 3.14 6.67 -2.32
CA GLY A 28 1.70 6.53 -2.33
C GLY A 28 1.27 5.17 -1.80
N VAL A 29 0.02 5.06 -1.36
CA VAL A 29 -0.58 3.76 -0.98
C VAL A 29 -0.65 2.77 -2.15
N ASP A 30 -0.56 3.26 -3.38
CA ASP A 30 -0.47 2.51 -4.63
C ASP A 30 0.94 2.01 -4.97
N GLY A 31 1.95 2.37 -4.17
CA GLY A 31 3.34 1.96 -4.38
C GLY A 31 4.10 2.86 -5.35
N LEU A 32 3.57 4.04 -5.71
CA LEU A 32 4.31 5.03 -6.48
C LEU A 32 5.24 5.86 -5.57
N VAL A 33 6.49 6.04 -5.98
CA VAL A 33 7.47 6.84 -5.23
C VAL A 33 7.09 8.31 -5.30
N LEU A 34 7.00 8.97 -4.13
CA LEU A 34 6.78 10.42 -4.03
C LEU A 34 8.09 11.19 -3.82
N ALA A 35 8.97 10.67 -2.96
CA ALA A 35 10.31 11.17 -2.72
C ALA A 35 11.14 10.10 -2.00
N GLN A 36 12.46 10.11 -2.19
CA GLN A 36 13.35 9.10 -1.60
C GLN A 36 14.70 9.66 -1.19
N ASP A 37 15.23 9.11 -0.10
CA ASP A 37 16.60 9.23 0.36
C ASP A 37 17.08 7.83 0.79
N THR A 38 17.23 6.94 -0.21
CA THR A 38 17.59 5.51 -0.07
C THR A 38 18.80 5.17 -0.94
N PRO A 39 20.04 5.46 -0.49
CA PRO A 39 21.24 5.30 -1.32
C PRO A 39 21.56 3.85 -1.73
N ASP A 40 21.19 2.87 -0.88
CA ASP A 40 21.58 1.47 -1.05
C ASP A 40 20.41 0.56 -1.50
N VAL A 41 19.23 1.13 -1.80
CA VAL A 41 18.01 0.36 -2.09
C VAL A 41 17.26 0.99 -3.25
N GLU A 42 16.77 0.16 -4.17
CA GLU A 42 15.93 0.60 -5.29
C GLU A 42 14.57 1.12 -4.77
N PRO A 43 14.24 2.40 -4.96
CA PRO A 43 13.09 3.03 -4.32
C PRO A 43 11.76 2.48 -4.84
N GLU A 44 11.65 2.15 -6.13
CA GLU A 44 10.45 1.59 -6.75
C GLU A 44 10.14 0.19 -6.19
N GLN A 45 11.17 -0.64 -6.00
CA GLN A 45 10.99 -1.96 -5.40
C GLN A 45 10.55 -1.84 -3.94
N LEU A 46 11.16 -0.94 -3.18
CA LEU A 46 10.80 -0.69 -1.78
C LEU A 46 9.37 -0.14 -1.65
N ALA A 47 8.95 0.75 -2.56
CA ALA A 47 7.59 1.29 -2.59
C ALA A 47 6.54 0.21 -2.87
N ALA A 48 6.80 -0.66 -3.86
CA ALA A 48 5.92 -1.77 -4.19
C ALA A 48 5.76 -2.75 -3.02
N LEU A 49 6.88 -3.14 -2.37
CA LEU A 49 6.85 -4.00 -1.18
C LEU A 49 6.14 -3.34 0.00
N THR A 50 6.36 -2.05 0.20
CA THR A 50 5.66 -1.27 1.24
C THR A 50 4.16 -1.27 1.01
N SER A 51 3.69 -1.01 -0.21
CA SER A 51 2.26 -1.01 -0.56
C SER A 51 1.62 -2.39 -0.32
N ALA A 52 2.31 -3.46 -0.73
CA ALA A 52 1.84 -4.82 -0.46
C ALA A 52 1.75 -5.12 1.04
N ALA A 53 2.77 -4.75 1.83
CA ALA A 53 2.79 -4.92 3.27
C ALA A 53 1.70 -4.09 3.97
N LEU A 54 1.49 -2.85 3.53
CA LEU A 54 0.42 -1.97 4.00
C LEU A 54 -0.96 -2.60 3.77
N GLY A 55 -1.20 -3.15 2.58
CA GLY A 55 -2.47 -3.82 2.26
C GLY A 55 -2.76 -5.02 3.17
N VAL A 56 -1.73 -5.78 3.57
CA VAL A 56 -1.85 -6.84 4.57
C VAL A 56 -2.07 -6.27 5.97
N ALA A 57 -1.32 -5.24 6.36
CA ALA A 57 -1.41 -4.63 7.67
C ALA A 57 -2.80 -4.02 7.94
N VAL A 58 -3.37 -3.28 6.98
CA VAL A 58 -4.73 -2.71 7.07
C VAL A 58 -5.77 -3.83 7.25
N ARG A 59 -5.70 -4.89 6.44
CA ARG A 59 -6.62 -6.02 6.58
C ARG A 59 -6.48 -6.73 7.92
N MET A 60 -5.26 -6.79 8.45
CA MET A 60 -5.00 -7.41 9.76
C MET A 60 -5.56 -6.55 10.89
N THR A 61 -5.40 -5.23 10.85
CA THR A 61 -5.97 -4.33 11.87
C THR A 61 -7.50 -4.35 11.83
N ASP A 62 -8.08 -4.40 10.64
CA ASP A 62 -9.53 -4.54 10.45
C ASP A 62 -10.04 -5.87 11.00
N ALA A 63 -9.41 -6.99 10.62
CA ALA A 63 -9.82 -8.33 11.05
C ALA A 63 -9.65 -8.59 12.55
N THR A 64 -8.81 -7.81 13.22
CA THR A 64 -8.56 -7.90 14.67
C THR A 64 -9.23 -6.77 15.46
N GLU A 65 -10.07 -5.96 14.80
CA GLU A 65 -10.80 -4.84 15.41
C GLU A 65 -9.90 -3.82 16.13
N GLN A 66 -8.66 -3.64 15.65
CA GLN A 66 -7.69 -2.69 16.21
C GLN A 66 -7.81 -1.28 15.59
N GLY A 67 -8.79 -1.08 14.69
CA GLY A 67 -9.05 0.18 14.00
C GLY A 67 -8.06 0.45 12.88
N ASP A 68 -7.86 1.74 12.56
CA ASP A 68 -7.06 2.16 11.42
C ASP A 68 -5.58 1.80 11.58
N PHE A 69 -4.95 1.42 10.47
CA PHE A 69 -3.49 1.27 10.39
C PHE A 69 -2.78 2.55 10.85
N ARG A 70 -1.82 2.39 11.77
CA ARG A 70 -0.96 3.49 12.24
C ARG A 70 0.49 3.30 11.80
N GLU A 71 1.04 2.13 12.08
CA GLU A 71 2.43 1.81 11.78
C GLU A 71 2.65 0.28 11.71
N LEU A 72 3.70 -0.12 10.99
CA LEU A 72 4.22 -1.47 10.89
C LEU A 72 5.72 -1.43 11.21
N LEU A 73 6.21 -2.35 12.05
CA LEU A 73 7.63 -2.54 12.30
C LEU A 73 8.03 -3.97 12.00
N VAL A 74 9.00 -4.14 11.10
CA VAL A 74 9.61 -5.42 10.76
C VAL A 74 11.05 -5.41 11.24
N ARG A 75 11.42 -6.37 12.09
CA ARG A 75 12.81 -6.58 12.50
C ARG A 75 13.41 -7.72 11.70
N GLY A 76 14.49 -7.44 10.98
CA GLY A 76 15.37 -8.43 10.36
C GLY A 76 16.67 -8.59 11.16
N VAL A 77 17.50 -9.54 10.72
CA VAL A 77 18.82 -9.80 11.34
C VAL A 77 19.76 -8.58 11.28
N HIS A 78 19.58 -7.72 10.27
CA HIS A 78 20.47 -6.59 10.01
C HIS A 78 19.87 -5.23 10.38
N GLY A 79 18.63 -5.20 10.88
CA GLY A 79 17.99 -3.93 11.21
C GLY A 79 16.47 -3.97 11.13
N TYR A 80 15.90 -2.80 10.88
CA TYR A 80 14.47 -2.56 10.93
C TYR A 80 13.96 -1.93 9.64
N VAL A 81 12.76 -2.32 9.26
CA VAL A 81 11.91 -1.61 8.30
C VAL A 81 10.69 -1.12 9.07
N ALA A 82 10.48 0.19 9.11
CA ALA A 82 9.36 0.80 9.81
C ALA A 82 8.52 1.61 8.83
N THR A 83 7.22 1.32 8.74
CA THR A 83 6.27 2.02 7.87
C THR A 83 5.25 2.75 8.72
N TYR A 84 5.01 4.02 8.44
CA TYR A 84 4.07 4.90 9.14
C TYR A 84 3.05 5.46 8.16
N ALA A 85 1.79 5.56 8.59
CA ALA A 85 0.78 6.28 7.82
C ALA A 85 1.19 7.77 7.65
N ALA A 86 1.04 8.31 6.45
CA ALA A 86 1.38 9.70 6.14
C ALA A 86 0.23 10.37 5.36
N GLY A 87 -0.73 10.95 6.09
CA GLY A 87 -1.90 11.59 5.49
C GLY A 87 -2.90 10.58 4.94
N SER A 88 -3.67 10.99 3.92
CA SER A 88 -4.74 10.16 3.37
C SER A 88 -4.31 9.22 2.25
N SER A 89 -3.21 9.53 1.56
CA SER A 89 -2.82 8.85 0.32
C SER A 89 -1.34 8.44 0.26
N ALA A 90 -0.58 8.64 1.34
CA ALA A 90 0.85 8.31 1.38
C ALA A 90 1.25 7.51 2.63
N VAL A 91 2.45 6.94 2.54
CA VAL A 91 3.14 6.21 3.59
C VAL A 91 4.61 6.59 3.64
N LEU A 92 5.17 6.63 4.85
CA LEU A 92 6.60 6.83 5.11
C LEU A 92 7.22 5.50 5.51
N THR A 93 8.21 5.02 4.76
CA THR A 93 9.00 3.83 5.08
C THR A 93 10.44 4.21 5.43
N LEU A 94 10.93 3.70 6.54
CA LEU A 94 12.26 3.94 7.08
C LEU A 94 13.05 2.64 7.17
N LEU A 95 14.31 2.70 6.75
CA LEU A 95 15.29 1.64 6.91
C LEU A 95 16.29 2.05 8.00
N ALA A 96 16.50 1.19 8.97
CA ALA A 96 17.36 1.47 10.11
C ALA A 96 18.27 0.29 10.46
N LEU A 97 19.45 0.59 10.98
CA LEU A 97 20.36 -0.44 11.51
C LEU A 97 19.80 -1.11 12.78
N ASP A 98 20.27 -2.32 13.09
CA ASP A 98 19.82 -3.09 14.27
C ASP A 98 20.08 -2.38 15.61
N GLN A 99 21.06 -1.49 15.66
CA GLN A 99 21.41 -0.70 16.84
C GLN A 99 20.58 0.59 16.99
N VAL A 100 19.53 0.78 16.17
CA VAL A 100 18.66 1.95 16.26
C VAL A 100 17.90 1.96 17.59
N ASN A 101 17.76 3.14 18.20
CA ASN A 101 16.81 3.31 19.29
C ASN A 101 15.38 3.30 18.71
N VAL A 102 14.68 2.17 18.88
CA VAL A 102 13.32 1.96 18.34
C VAL A 102 12.33 3.00 18.88
N GLY A 103 12.46 3.40 20.14
CA GLY A 103 11.62 4.47 20.71
C GLY A 103 11.80 5.81 19.97
N ARG A 104 13.06 6.20 19.69
CA ARG A 104 13.36 7.40 18.90
C ARG A 104 12.91 7.25 17.45
N LEU A 105 13.03 6.05 16.86
CA LEU A 105 12.55 5.74 15.52
C LEU A 105 11.04 5.99 15.39
N HIS A 106 10.22 5.49 16.33
CA HIS A 106 8.78 5.76 16.33
C HIS A 106 8.45 7.23 16.60
N LEU A 107 9.12 7.88 17.55
CA LEU A 107 8.88 9.28 17.86
C LEU A 107 9.07 10.16 16.62
N GLU A 108 10.23 10.02 15.96
CA GLU A 108 10.58 10.83 14.80
C GLU A 108 9.84 10.38 13.53
N GLY A 109 9.61 9.07 13.36
CA GLY A 109 8.87 8.50 12.24
C GLY A 109 7.42 8.95 12.23
N ARG A 110 6.72 8.91 13.38
CA ARG A 110 5.33 9.43 13.49
C ARG A 110 5.27 10.93 13.20
N ARG A 111 6.20 11.71 13.77
CA ARG A 111 6.27 13.16 13.54
C ARG A 111 6.49 13.50 12.07
N ALA A 112 7.44 12.83 11.42
CA ALA A 112 7.72 13.03 10.00
C ALA A 112 6.56 12.52 9.13
N GLY A 113 5.94 11.39 9.47
CA GLY A 113 4.76 10.85 8.78
C GLY A 113 3.60 11.84 8.78
N THR A 114 3.27 12.44 9.93
CA THR A 114 2.27 13.52 10.01
C THR A 114 2.64 14.69 9.11
N ARG A 115 3.89 15.16 9.16
CA ARG A 115 4.34 16.29 8.35
C ARG A 115 4.27 16.01 6.85
N ILE A 116 4.71 14.83 6.42
CA ILE A 116 4.65 14.41 5.01
C ILE A 116 3.19 14.30 4.57
N GLY A 117 2.32 13.74 5.41
CA GLY A 117 0.88 13.70 5.15
C GLY A 117 0.27 15.08 4.89
N GLU A 118 0.60 16.07 5.72
CA GLU A 118 0.17 17.46 5.51
C GLU A 118 0.60 18.02 4.15
N LEU A 119 1.86 17.76 3.75
CA LEU A 119 2.43 18.23 2.48
C LEU A 119 1.74 17.57 1.28
N VAL A 120 1.52 16.26 1.34
CA VAL A 120 0.88 15.49 0.27
C VAL A 120 -0.60 15.86 0.14
N ASP A 121 -1.33 15.91 1.24
CA ASP A 121 -2.75 16.27 1.24
C ASP A 121 -2.97 17.72 0.79
N ALA A 122 -2.04 18.64 1.09
CA ALA A 122 -2.09 20.01 0.60
C ALA A 122 -1.86 20.08 -0.92
N ALA A 123 -0.92 19.30 -1.45
CA ALA A 123 -0.65 19.23 -2.88
C ALA A 123 -1.84 18.69 -3.67
N ALA A 124 -2.49 17.63 -3.17
CA ALA A 124 -3.67 17.03 -3.79
C ALA A 124 -4.87 17.99 -3.84
N ARG A 125 -5.00 18.92 -2.88
CA ARG A 125 -6.03 19.97 -2.89
C ARG A 125 -5.69 21.13 -3.83
N ALA A 126 -4.40 21.38 -4.08
CA ALA A 126 -3.92 22.47 -4.92
C ALA A 126 -4.02 22.14 -6.42
N GLU A 127 -3.96 20.87 -6.81
CA GLU A 127 -4.28 20.43 -8.17
C GLU A 127 -5.80 20.46 -8.38
N PRO A 128 -6.34 21.38 -9.21
CA PRO A 128 -7.75 21.33 -9.57
C PRO A 128 -8.00 20.10 -10.43
N ALA A 129 -9.05 19.34 -10.10
CA ALA A 129 -9.57 18.28 -10.95
C ALA A 129 -9.62 18.75 -12.42
N PRO A 130 -9.24 17.91 -13.41
CA PRO A 130 -9.31 18.31 -14.80
C PRO A 130 -10.74 18.72 -15.11
N ARG A 131 -10.90 20.01 -15.39
CA ARG A 131 -12.16 20.64 -15.78
C ARG A 131 -12.68 19.81 -16.95
N ALA A 132 -13.71 19.00 -16.68
CA ALA A 132 -14.46 18.30 -17.72
C ALA A 132 -14.76 19.35 -18.79
N THR A 133 -14.12 19.21 -19.96
CA THR A 133 -14.39 20.04 -21.12
C THR A 133 -15.84 19.77 -21.47
N ALA A 134 -16.71 20.65 -21.01
CA ALA A 134 -18.10 20.69 -21.38
C ALA A 134 -18.18 21.00 -22.87
N SER A 135 -18.15 19.97 -23.71
CA SER A 135 -18.68 20.05 -25.06
C SER A 135 -20.20 19.94 -24.99
N LYS A 136 -20.88 21.06 -24.73
CA LYS A 136 -22.23 21.31 -25.23
C LYS A 136 -22.05 22.27 -26.41
N THR A 137 -22.67 22.10 -27.59
CA THR A 137 -24.11 22.32 -27.91
C THR A 137 -24.25 22.29 -29.47
N PRO A 138 -25.42 22.34 -30.16
CA PRO A 138 -26.74 21.67 -30.11
C PRO A 138 -27.16 20.89 -31.42
N ALA A 139 -28.35 20.28 -31.36
CA ALA A 139 -29.18 19.47 -32.31
C ALA A 139 -29.33 19.97 -33.79
N LYS A 140 -29.84 19.21 -34.80
CA LYS A 140 -31.10 18.40 -34.93
C LYS A 140 -31.15 17.63 -36.31
N PRO A 141 -32.26 17.01 -36.83
CA PRO A 141 -32.33 15.58 -37.19
C PRO A 141 -32.61 15.27 -38.68
N ALA A 142 -32.35 14.03 -39.14
CA ALA A 142 -32.97 13.49 -40.36
C ALA A 142 -32.99 11.95 -40.34
N ALA A 143 -33.98 11.40 -41.05
CA ALA A 143 -34.59 10.10 -40.80
C ALA A 143 -34.19 8.99 -41.80
N LYS A 144 -34.45 7.74 -41.38
CA LYS A 144 -34.82 6.53 -42.15
C LYS A 144 -33.81 5.89 -43.13
N SER A 145 -33.45 4.63 -42.84
CA SER A 145 -33.63 3.44 -43.71
C SER A 145 -33.23 2.18 -42.92
N ALA A 146 -34.17 1.35 -42.46
CA ALA A 146 -34.69 0.14 -43.12
C ALA A 146 -33.98 -1.16 -42.72
N ALA A 147 -34.77 -2.04 -42.07
CA ALA A 147 -34.81 -3.50 -42.17
C ALA A 147 -33.55 -4.35 -41.91
N LYS A 148 -33.60 -5.26 -40.91
CA LYS A 148 -34.00 -6.67 -41.14
C LYS A 148 -34.13 -7.49 -39.85
N THR A 149 -35.12 -8.37 -39.90
CA THR A 149 -35.60 -9.41 -38.98
C THR A 149 -34.62 -10.57 -38.78
N ALA A 150 -34.56 -11.14 -37.56
CA ALA A 150 -34.50 -12.58 -37.21
C ALA A 150 -34.04 -12.70 -35.73
N THR A 151 -34.88 -13.06 -34.75
CA THR A 151 -35.39 -14.41 -34.42
C THR A 151 -34.27 -15.43 -34.17
N ALA A 152 -34.01 -15.75 -32.89
CA ALA A 152 -33.89 -17.12 -32.38
C ALA A 152 -33.65 -17.12 -30.86
N ALA A 153 -34.63 -17.65 -30.14
CA ALA A 153 -34.47 -18.14 -28.78
C ALA A 153 -34.05 -19.62 -28.82
N SER A 154 -33.12 -20.02 -27.96
CA SER A 154 -32.97 -21.40 -27.47
C SER A 154 -32.11 -21.38 -26.19
N LYS A 155 -32.69 -21.51 -24.99
CA LYS A 155 -33.14 -22.75 -24.31
C LYS A 155 -32.01 -23.65 -23.77
N THR A 156 -32.14 -23.89 -22.46
CA THR A 156 -31.90 -25.14 -21.69
C THR A 156 -30.49 -25.58 -21.25
N ALA A 157 -30.34 -25.58 -19.92
CA ALA A 157 -30.23 -26.76 -19.06
C ALA A 157 -28.89 -27.52 -18.90
N ALA A 158 -28.48 -27.52 -17.62
CA ALA A 158 -28.34 -28.70 -16.76
C ALA A 158 -27.03 -29.50 -16.71
N LYS A 159 -26.60 -29.68 -15.44
CA LYS A 159 -25.91 -30.84 -14.82
C LYS A 159 -24.47 -31.07 -15.33
N SER A 160 -23.50 -31.57 -14.56
CA SER A 160 -23.54 -32.38 -13.33
C SER A 160 -22.12 -32.45 -12.72
N ALA A 161 -22.08 -32.63 -11.40
CA ALA A 161 -21.22 -33.52 -10.60
C ALA A 161 -19.78 -33.88 -11.07
N THR A 162 -18.82 -33.86 -10.13
CA THR A 162 -18.14 -35.06 -9.56
C THR A 162 -16.78 -34.74 -8.95
N ALA A 163 -16.56 -35.24 -7.72
CA ALA A 163 -15.32 -35.82 -7.14
C ALA A 163 -15.26 -35.46 -5.64
N ARG A 164 -15.75 -36.26 -4.69
CA ARG A 164 -15.13 -37.49 -4.15
C ARG A 164 -13.60 -37.42 -4.03
N THR A 165 -13.12 -37.23 -2.81
CA THR A 165 -12.11 -38.12 -2.21
C THR A 165 -12.10 -38.00 -0.69
N ARG A 166 -12.49 -39.09 -0.04
CA ARG A 166 -12.13 -39.45 1.33
C ARG A 166 -10.71 -40.01 1.32
N THR A 167 -9.84 -39.48 2.17
CA THR A 167 -8.68 -40.15 2.78
C THR A 167 -8.37 -39.31 4.03
N GLY A 168 -8.46 -39.78 5.28
CA GLY A 168 -7.86 -41.00 5.81
C GLY A 168 -6.41 -40.74 6.20
N ARG A 169 -6.15 -40.15 7.38
CA ARG A 169 -4.83 -40.13 8.04
C ARG A 169 -5.02 -39.85 9.53
N ALA A 170 -5.06 -40.86 10.39
CA ALA A 170 -3.96 -41.66 10.95
C ALA A 170 -3.52 -41.12 12.31
N ALA A 171 -3.56 -42.03 13.26
CA ALA A 171 -3.19 -41.89 14.66
C ALA A 171 -1.67 -41.78 14.88
N ALA A 172 -1.34 -41.53 16.15
CA ALA A 172 -0.17 -41.98 16.89
C ALA A 172 1.07 -41.06 16.94
N ASN A 173 1.22 -40.45 18.13
CA ASN A 173 2.35 -40.55 19.05
C ASN A 173 3.79 -40.61 18.49
N ALA A 174 4.62 -39.67 18.94
CA ALA A 174 6.02 -39.94 19.22
C ALA A 174 6.46 -39.16 20.48
N ARG A 175 6.92 -39.93 21.47
CA ARG A 175 7.65 -39.52 22.67
C ARG A 175 9.05 -39.08 22.27
N THR A 176 9.66 -38.14 22.99
CA THR A 176 11.08 -38.20 23.39
C THR A 176 11.30 -37.29 24.59
N THR A 177 11.45 -37.90 25.76
CA THR A 177 12.16 -37.32 26.91
C THR A 177 13.48 -38.07 26.99
N THR A 178 14.59 -37.36 26.85
CA THR A 178 15.93 -37.90 27.09
C THR A 178 16.56 -37.00 28.15
N GLU A 179 16.62 -37.49 29.38
CA GLU A 179 17.51 -37.00 30.43
C GLU A 179 18.38 -38.17 30.86
N SER A 180 19.67 -38.08 30.55
CA SER A 180 20.83 -38.65 31.28
C SER A 180 22.10 -38.15 30.59
#